data_AF-S8G7R5-F1
#
_entry.id   AF-S8G7R5-F1
#
_cell.length_a   1.000
_cell.length_b   1.000
_cell.length_c   1.000
_cell.angle_alpha   90.00
_cell.angle_beta   90.00
_cell.angle_gamma   90.00
#
_symmetry.space_group_name_H-M   'P 1'
#
loop_
_entity.id
_entity.type
_entity.pdbx_description
1 polymer ?
#
loop_
_entity_poly.entity_id
_entity_poly.type
_entity_poly.pdbx_seq_one_letter_code
_entity_poly.pdbx_strand_id
1 'polypeptide(L)'
;MRHAESVFEAPSDKATGGAMLFAAASVFIYYTVWTILLPFFDATSPVHDYFPSREWAVRIPAFILVVGISAISLFLGLAVVKDQRT
;
A
#
# COMPACT_ATOMS: atom_id res chain seq x y z
N MET A 1 7.38 -35.68 -11.40
CA MET A 1 7.37 -34.22 -11.69
C MET A 1 5.97 -33.61 -11.65
N ARG A 2 4.90 -34.30 -12.10
CA ARG A 2 3.49 -33.83 -12.05
C ARG A 2 2.85 -33.65 -10.65
N HIS A 3 3.48 -34.20 -9.59
CA HIS A 3 2.94 -34.13 -8.21
C HIS A 3 3.32 -32.86 -7.44
N ALA A 4 4.25 -32.05 -7.95
CA ALA A 4 4.65 -30.79 -7.32
C ALA A 4 3.76 -29.60 -7.77
N GLU A 5 3.02 -29.74 -8.86
CA GLU A 5 2.19 -28.67 -9.44
C GLU A 5 0.85 -28.51 -8.72
N SER A 6 0.31 -29.55 -8.08
CA SER A 6 -0.99 -29.51 -7.37
C SER A 6 -0.93 -28.81 -6.01
N VAL A 7 0.27 -28.58 -5.46
CA VAL A 7 0.45 -27.84 -4.20
C VAL A 7 0.34 -26.33 -4.46
N PHE A 8 0.46 -25.90 -5.71
CA PHE A 8 0.33 -24.50 -6.15
C PHE A 8 -0.84 -24.35 -7.12
N GLU A 9 -2.02 -24.86 -6.76
CA GLU A 9 -3.25 -24.43 -7.43
C GLU A 9 -3.47 -22.96 -7.10
N ALA A 10 -3.36 -22.09 -8.10
CA ALA A 10 -3.64 -20.68 -7.95
C ALA A 10 -5.09 -20.54 -7.41
N PRO A 11 -5.30 -19.86 -6.28
CA PRO A 11 -6.64 -19.69 -5.73
C PRO A 11 -7.55 -19.04 -6.77
N SER A 12 -8.80 -19.50 -6.84
CA SER A 12 -9.82 -18.95 -7.75
C SER A 12 -9.80 -17.43 -7.73
N ASP A 13 -9.91 -16.78 -8.91
CA ASP A 13 -9.83 -15.32 -9.05
C ASP A 13 -10.72 -14.56 -8.04
N LYS A 14 -11.90 -15.10 -7.73
CA LYS A 14 -12.81 -14.55 -6.72
C LYS A 14 -12.26 -14.63 -5.30
N ALA A 15 -11.60 -15.73 -4.95
CA ALA A 15 -10.97 -15.89 -3.64
C ALA A 15 -9.76 -14.97 -3.49
N THR A 16 -8.95 -14.85 -4.54
CA THR A 16 -7.81 -13.92 -4.60
C THR A 16 -8.29 -12.47 -4.47
N GLY A 17 -9.30 -12.07 -5.25
CA GLY A 17 -9.90 -10.74 -5.15
C GLY A 17 -10.51 -10.46 -3.78
N GLY A 18 -11.20 -11.43 -3.18
CA GLY A 18 -11.73 -11.34 -1.82
C GLY A 18 -10.64 -11.16 -0.77
N ALA A 19 -9.54 -11.91 -0.88
CA ALA A 19 -8.39 -11.78 0.01
C ALA A 19 -7.70 -10.41 -0.12
N MET A 20 -7.53 -9.92 -1.35
CA MET A 20 -6.98 -8.58 -1.61
C MET A 20 -7.87 -7.47 -1.04
N LEU A 21 -9.19 -7.60 -1.21
CA LEU A 21 -10.16 -6.65 -0.65
C LEU A 21 -10.13 -6.65 0.89
N PHE A 22 -10.08 -7.84 1.50
CA PHE A 22 -10.00 -7.97 2.95
C PHE A 22 -8.69 -7.39 3.50
N ALA A 23 -7.57 -7.66 2.83
CA ALA A 23 -6.27 -7.09 3.19
C ALA A 23 -6.29 -5.56 3.06
N ALA A 24 -6.81 -5.03 1.95
CA ALA A 24 -6.95 -3.58 1.75
C ALA A 24 -7.84 -2.94 2.81
N ALA A 25 -8.98 -3.56 3.15
CA ALA A 25 -9.88 -3.08 4.18
C ALA A 25 -9.20 -3.06 5.57
N SER A 26 -8.46 -4.12 5.89
CA SER A 26 -7.73 -4.24 7.16
C SER A 26 -6.66 -3.14 7.29
N VAL A 27 -5.86 -2.93 6.24
CA VAL A 27 -4.85 -1.85 6.18
C VAL A 27 -5.52 -0.49 6.28
N PHE A 28 -6.62 -0.27 5.56
CA PHE A 28 -7.37 1.00 5.59
C PHE A 28 -7.91 1.32 6.99
N ILE A 29 -8.50 0.33 7.67
CA ILE A 29 -9.01 0.52 9.04
C ILE A 29 -7.86 0.84 9.98
N TYR A 30 -6.77 0.08 9.94
CA TYR A 30 -5.59 0.33 10.78
C TYR A 30 -5.05 1.75 10.56
N TYR A 31 -4.92 2.17 9.30
CA TYR A 31 -4.42 3.50 8.96
C TYR A 31 -5.38 4.61 9.41
N THR A 32 -6.69 4.43 9.20
CA THR A 32 -7.71 5.41 9.60
C THR A 32 -7.74 5.57 11.11
N VAL A 33 -7.75 4.45 11.83
CA VAL A 33 -7.62 4.41 13.29
C VAL A 33 -6.34 5.13 13.71
N TRP A 34 -5.19 4.76 13.18
CA TRP A 34 -3.92 5.40 13.51
C TRP A 34 -3.92 6.91 13.24
N THR A 35 -4.47 7.37 12.12
CA THR A 35 -4.44 8.80 11.76
C THR A 35 -5.43 9.62 12.59
N ILE A 36 -6.60 9.06 12.90
CA ILE A 36 -7.69 9.76 13.61
C ILE A 36 -7.56 9.63 15.12
N LEU A 37 -7.20 8.47 15.69
CA LEU A 37 -7.15 8.28 17.14
C LEU A 37 -5.95 8.95 17.80
N LEU A 38 -4.76 8.91 17.17
CA LEU A 38 -3.53 9.44 17.75
C LEU A 38 -3.59 10.92 18.20
N PRO A 39 -4.29 11.86 17.51
CA PRO A 39 -4.43 13.24 18.00
C PRO A 39 -5.36 13.41 19.21
N PHE A 40 -6.20 12.43 19.55
CA PHE A 40 -7.09 12.48 20.72
C PHE A 40 -6.48 11.88 21.99
N PHE A 41 -5.38 11.14 21.86
CA PHE A 41 -4.68 10.53 22.98
C PHE A 41 -3.49 11.38 23.42
N ASP A 42 -3.30 11.45 24.74
CA ASP A 42 -2.23 12.21 25.35
C ASP A 42 -0.89 11.48 25.19
N ALA A 43 0.19 12.25 25.00
CA ALA A 43 1.51 11.74 24.60
C ALA A 43 2.18 10.80 25.61
N THR A 44 1.67 10.76 26.85
CA THR A 44 2.12 9.91 27.94
C THR A 44 1.36 8.58 28.04
N SER A 45 0.33 8.38 27.20
CA SER A 45 -0.45 7.15 27.22
C SER A 45 0.29 5.99 26.53
N PRO A 46 0.22 4.75 27.07
CA PRO A 46 0.84 3.56 26.48
C PRO A 46 0.25 3.17 25.12
N VAL A 47 -0.83 3.85 24.69
CA VAL A 47 -1.42 3.68 23.35
C VAL A 47 -0.40 4.05 22.26
N HIS A 48 0.51 4.98 22.53
CA HIS A 48 1.56 5.38 21.59
C HIS A 48 2.59 4.28 21.29
N ASP A 49 2.72 3.23 22.12
CA ASP A 49 3.63 2.10 21.83
C ASP A 49 3.05 1.14 20.79
N TYR A 50 1.72 1.11 20.62
CA TYR A 50 1.04 0.28 19.64
C TYR A 50 0.99 0.90 18.23
N PHE A 51 1.31 2.19 18.13
CA PHE A 51 1.22 2.95 16.89
C PHE A 51 2.56 3.57 16.52
N PRO A 52 2.97 3.54 15.23
CA PRO A 52 4.16 4.28 14.81
C PRO A 52 4.00 5.78 15.10
N SER A 53 5.11 6.49 15.24
CA SER A 53 5.07 7.92 15.58
C SER A 53 4.26 8.72 14.54
N ARG A 54 3.55 9.75 15.01
CA ARG A 54 2.63 10.60 14.21
C ARG A 54 3.21 11.08 12.87
N GLU A 55 4.53 11.27 12.81
CA GLU A 55 5.22 11.76 11.62
C GLU A 55 5.11 10.77 10.45
N TRP A 56 5.08 9.48 10.75
CA TRP A 56 4.96 8.45 9.72
C TRP A 56 3.59 8.43 9.05
N ALA A 57 2.53 8.85 9.75
CA ALA A 57 1.17 8.93 9.19
C ALA A 57 1.06 9.98 8.06
N VAL A 58 1.97 10.96 8.02
CA VAL A 58 2.04 11.97 6.96
C VAL A 58 3.12 11.64 5.93
N ARG A 59 4.23 11.03 6.36
CA ARG A 59 5.34 10.66 5.46
C ARG A 59 4.96 9.54 4.47
N ILE A 60 4.19 8.54 4.90
CA ILE A 60 3.84 7.40 4.03
C ILE A 60 3.02 7.87 2.79
N PRO A 61 1.93 8.64 2.93
CA PRO A 61 1.14 9.09 1.78
C PRO A 61 1.93 10.06 0.90
N ALA A 62 2.74 10.95 1.52
CA ALA A 62 3.61 11.86 0.77
C ALA A 62 4.64 11.10 -0.07
N PHE A 63 5.28 10.07 0.48
CA PHE A 63 6.23 9.23 -0.25
C PHE A 63 5.56 8.50 -1.41
N ILE A 64 4.37 7.91 -1.19
CA ILE A 64 3.59 7.25 -2.25
C ILE A 64 3.25 8.24 -3.37
N LEU A 65 2.83 9.46 -3.04
CA LEU A 65 2.54 10.50 -4.03
C LEU A 65 3.78 10.87 -4.85
N VAL A 66 4.91 11.11 -4.20
CA VAL A 66 6.17 11.47 -4.88
C VAL A 66 6.61 10.34 -5.80
N VAL A 67 6.61 9.09 -5.32
CA VAL A 67 6.98 7.92 -6.13
C VAL A 67 6.00 7.72 -7.28
N GLY A 68 4.69 7.86 -7.04
CA GLY A 68 3.66 7.74 -8.07
C GLY A 68 3.82 8.77 -9.18
N ILE A 69 3.97 10.05 -8.82
CA ILE A 69 4.20 11.12 -9.79
C ILE A 69 5.50 10.88 -10.55
N SER A 70 6.58 10.54 -9.85
CA SER A 70 7.89 10.27 -10.48
C SER A 70 7.80 9.12 -11.49
N ALA A 71 7.10 8.03 -11.14
CA ALA A 71 6.89 6.89 -12.02
C ALA A 71 6.06 7.27 -13.26
N ILE A 72 4.98 8.04 -13.07
CA ILE A 72 4.14 8.53 -14.18
C ILE A 72 4.95 9.44 -15.11
N SER A 73 5.67 10.42 -14.56
CA SER A 73 6.52 11.33 -15.34
C SER A 73 7.60 10.59 -16.11
N LEU A 74 8.27 9.62 -15.48
CA LEU A 74 9.29 8.81 -16.13
C LEU A 74 8.70 7.97 -17.26
N PHE A 75 7.58 7.30 -17.02
CA PHE A 75 6.90 6.50 -18.03
C PHE A 75 6.48 7.36 -19.23
N LEU A 76 5.87 8.52 -18.99
CA LEU A 76 5.49 9.46 -20.05
C LEU A 76 6.70 9.95 -20.84
N GLY A 77 7.80 10.33 -20.16
CA GLY A 77 9.02 10.75 -20.82
C GLY A 77 9.62 9.65 -21.72
N LEU A 78 9.65 8.42 -21.23
CA LEU A 78 10.11 7.27 -22.01
C LEU A 78 9.20 6.98 -23.21
N ALA A 79 7.89 7.09 -23.05
CA ALA A 79 6.92 6.90 -24.13
C ALA A 79 7.11 7.95 -25.25
N VAL A 80 7.30 9.22 -24.90
CA VAL A 80 7.53 10.29 -25.88
C VAL A 80 8.85 10.08 -26.65
N VAL A 81 9.94 9.71 -25.97
CA VAL A 81 11.23 9.44 -26.64
C VAL A 81 11.15 8.24 -27.57
N LYS A 82 10.34 7.23 -27.22
CA LYS A 82 10.10 6.05 -28.06
C LYS A 82 9.32 6.43 -29.33
N ASP A 83 8.29 7.25 -29.19
CA ASP A 83 7.44 7.71 -30.30
C ASP A 83 8.23 8.57 -31.30
N GLN A 84 9.08 9.47 -30.82
CA GLN A 84 9.96 10.32 -31.65
C GLN A 84 11.03 9.54 -32.45
N ARG A 85 11.36 8.30 -32.05
CA ARG A 85 12.35 7.45 -32.72
C ARG A 85 11.73 6.51 -33.76
N THR A 86 10.40 6.45 -33.85
CA THR A 86 9.66 5.64 -34.84
C THR A 86 9.27 6.53 -36.01
#